data_AF-A0AAD5MV37-F1
#
_entry.id   AF-A0AAD5MV37-F1
#
_cell.length_a   1.000
_cell.length_b   1.000
_cell.length_c   1.000
_cell.angle_alpha   90.00
_cell.angle_beta   90.00
_cell.angle_gamma   90.00
#
_symmetry.space_group_name_H-M   'P 1'
#
loop_
_entity.id
_entity.type
_entity.pdbx_description
1 polymer ?
#
loop_
_entity_poly.entity_id
_entity_poly.type
_entity_poly.pdbx_seq_one_letter_code
_entity_poly.pdbx_strand_id
1 'polypeptide(L)'
;MDHCNLFGSIISSSLAYCFLRFYFNLNFTPKCTFPYCACLLQVFEIASGTGQHIVHFAQQFPEVTFQPSECEGRSIHSIVSYIDHYKLTNVRVPLYIDVTKPPTEWALPPDYGPLSVDVMININMIHVSSQAAVEGLFKAAGRLLKSESGLLINIRSLCS
;
A
#
# COMPACT_ATOMS: atom_id res chain seq x y z
N MET A 1 -4.55 -17.30 17.25
CA MET A 1 -5.56 -16.29 16.87
C MET A 1 -4.83 -15.41 15.87
N ASP A 2 -4.73 -15.87 14.63
CA ASP A 2 -3.99 -15.20 13.56
C ASP A 2 -4.77 -15.45 12.27
N HIS A 3 -5.77 -14.61 12.00
CA HIS A 3 -6.55 -14.67 10.77
C HIS A 3 -6.24 -13.45 9.87
N CYS A 4 -4.94 -13.15 9.68
CA CYS A 4 -4.52 -12.36 8.52
C CYS A 4 -4.58 -13.27 7.29
N ASN A 5 -5.54 -13.04 6.40
CA ASN A 5 -5.64 -13.75 5.12
C ASN A 5 -4.47 -13.33 4.22
N LEU A 6 -3.36 -14.08 4.26
CA LEU A 6 -2.23 -13.88 3.34
C LEU A 6 -2.59 -14.41 1.95
N PHE A 7 -2.80 -13.51 0.99
CA PHE A 7 -2.81 -13.85 -0.44
C PHE A 7 -1.48 -13.44 -1.08
N GLY A 8 -0.54 -14.37 -1.17
CA GLY A 8 0.68 -14.21 -1.97
C GLY A 8 0.42 -14.75 -3.38
N SER A 9 0.35 -13.88 -4.39
CA SER A 9 0.24 -14.29 -5.79
C SER A 9 1.33 -13.62 -6.61
N ILE A 10 2.09 -14.42 -7.37
CA ILE A 10 3.08 -13.91 -8.34
C ILE A 10 2.29 -13.45 -9.55
N ILE A 11 2.04 -12.14 -9.63
CA ILE A 11 1.19 -11.57 -10.68
C ILE A 11 1.98 -10.50 -11.45
N SER A 12 2.09 -10.65 -12.78
CA SER A 12 2.58 -9.61 -13.71
C SER A 12 1.87 -8.27 -13.44
N SER A 13 2.54 -7.12 -13.63
CA SER A 13 1.99 -5.78 -13.35
C SER A 13 0.57 -5.56 -13.93
N SER A 14 0.31 -6.06 -15.14
CA SER A 14 -1.02 -6.00 -15.79
C SER A 14 -2.07 -6.90 -15.14
N LEU A 15 -1.70 -8.11 -14.71
CA LEU A 15 -2.63 -8.97 -13.98
C LEU A 15 -2.80 -8.50 -12.53
N ALA A 16 -1.80 -7.87 -11.93
CA ALA A 16 -1.87 -7.35 -10.56
C ALA A 16 -2.82 -6.15 -10.54
N TYR A 17 -2.78 -5.33 -11.59
CA TYR A 17 -3.79 -4.33 -11.87
C TYR A 17 -5.18 -4.94 -12.02
N CYS A 18 -5.36 -5.99 -12.85
CA CYS A 18 -6.66 -6.68 -12.96
C CYS A 18 -7.13 -7.28 -11.63
N PHE A 19 -6.22 -7.85 -10.83
CA PHE A 19 -6.54 -8.42 -9.53
C PHE A 19 -6.92 -7.35 -8.51
N LEU A 20 -6.13 -6.27 -8.39
CA LEU A 20 -6.47 -5.12 -7.55
C LEU A 20 -7.77 -4.47 -7.99
N ARG A 21 -7.99 -4.31 -9.30
CA ARG A 21 -9.24 -3.77 -9.83
C ARG A 21 -10.42 -4.70 -9.55
N PHE A 22 -10.26 -6.01 -9.70
CA PHE A 22 -11.29 -6.99 -9.37
C PHE A 22 -11.56 -7.03 -7.86
N TYR A 23 -10.51 -7.02 -7.04
CA TYR A 23 -10.60 -7.07 -5.58
C TYR A 23 -11.20 -5.79 -4.99
N PHE A 24 -10.76 -4.61 -5.44
CA PHE A 24 -11.35 -3.33 -5.06
C PHE A 24 -12.81 -3.22 -5.52
N ASN A 25 -13.14 -3.63 -6.75
CA ASN A 25 -14.53 -3.60 -7.22
C ASN A 25 -15.44 -4.58 -6.47
N LEU A 26 -14.95 -5.76 -6.08
CA LEU A 26 -15.77 -6.75 -5.37
C LEU A 26 -15.95 -6.48 -3.88
N ASN A 27 -14.88 -6.03 -3.21
CA ASN A 27 -14.87 -5.93 -1.75
C ASN A 27 -15.09 -4.50 -1.24
N PHE A 28 -14.86 -3.50 -2.09
CA PHE A 28 -14.84 -2.09 -1.68
C PHE A 28 -15.67 -1.17 -2.58
N THR A 29 -16.49 -1.71 -3.50
CA THR A 29 -17.60 -0.92 -4.04
C THR A 29 -18.46 -0.43 -2.86
N PRO A 30 -18.71 0.88 -2.75
CA PRO A 30 -19.47 1.40 -1.62
C PRO A 30 -20.87 0.80 -1.65
N LYS A 31 -21.14 -0.13 -0.73
CA LYS A 31 -22.51 -0.59 -0.45
C LYS A 31 -23.35 0.51 0.22
N CYS A 32 -22.73 1.64 0.56
CA CYS A 32 -23.39 2.80 1.13
C CYS A 32 -23.89 3.74 0.02
N THR A 33 -25.19 3.71 -0.25
CA THR A 33 -25.93 4.69 -1.06
C THR A 33 -26.14 6.04 -0.36
N PHE A 34 -25.51 6.27 0.80
CA PHE A 34 -25.61 7.52 1.56
C PHE A 34 -24.47 8.50 1.19
N PRO A 35 -24.77 9.74 0.77
CA PRO A 35 -23.80 10.70 0.23
C PRO A 35 -22.77 11.23 1.25
N TYR A 36 -22.79 10.76 2.50
CA TYR A 36 -21.89 11.19 3.58
C TYR A 36 -21.00 10.07 4.15
N CYS A 37 -21.14 8.83 3.68
CA CYS A 37 -20.34 7.70 4.17
C CYS A 37 -19.29 7.30 3.14
N ALA A 38 -18.35 8.22 2.85
CA ALA A 38 -17.15 7.85 2.12
C ALA A 38 -16.23 7.08 3.08
N CYS A 39 -16.41 5.76 3.16
CA CYS A 39 -15.40 4.90 3.78
C CYS A 39 -14.23 4.84 2.80
N LEU A 40 -13.38 5.88 2.81
CA LEU A 40 -12.21 5.97 1.95
C LEU A 40 -11.28 4.83 2.30
N LEU A 41 -11.04 3.96 1.33
CA LEU A 41 -10.18 2.81 1.50
C LEU A 41 -8.74 3.28 1.72
N GLN A 42 -8.10 2.82 2.80
CA GLN A 42 -6.72 3.19 3.11
C GLN A 42 -5.74 2.13 2.64
N VAL A 43 -4.91 2.50 1.69
CA VAL A 43 -3.86 1.65 1.14
C VAL A 43 -2.50 2.16 1.58
N PHE A 44 -1.74 1.31 2.27
CA PHE A 44 -0.38 1.58 2.69
C PHE A 44 0.61 0.85 1.78
N GLU A 45 1.42 1.58 1.02
CA GLU A 45 2.44 0.97 0.17
C GLU A 45 3.81 0.98 0.86
N ILE A 46 4.40 -0.20 1.01
CA ILE A 46 5.77 -0.39 1.50
C ILE A 46 6.72 -0.49 0.32
N ALA A 47 7.84 0.23 0.41
CA ALA A 47 8.90 0.26 -0.61
C ALA A 47 8.36 0.70 -1.99
N SER A 48 7.75 1.88 -2.03
CA SER A 48 7.16 2.50 -3.22
C SER A 48 8.18 2.80 -4.33
N GLY A 49 9.48 2.77 -4.05
CA GLY A 49 10.54 3.10 -4.99
C GLY A 49 10.35 4.50 -5.58
N THR A 50 10.53 4.65 -6.89
CA THR A 50 10.39 5.96 -7.57
C THR A 50 8.95 6.49 -7.62
N GLY A 51 7.95 5.69 -7.24
CA GLY A 51 6.53 6.09 -7.24
C GLY A 51 5.77 5.85 -8.54
N GLN A 52 6.33 5.12 -9.50
CA GLN A 52 5.64 4.87 -10.77
C GLN A 52 4.34 4.07 -10.60
N HIS A 53 4.34 3.07 -9.72
CA HIS A 53 3.15 2.26 -9.45
C HIS A 53 2.09 3.02 -8.65
N ILE A 54 2.49 3.76 -7.61
CA ILE A 54 1.53 4.48 -6.76
C ILE A 54 0.75 5.52 -7.57
N VAL A 55 1.44 6.22 -8.47
CA VAL A 55 0.84 7.22 -9.35
C VAL A 55 -0.12 6.56 -10.34
N HIS A 56 0.30 5.44 -10.94
CA HIS A 56 -0.55 4.69 -11.84
C HIS A 56 -1.84 4.18 -11.15
N PHE A 57 -1.73 3.61 -9.95
CA PHE A 57 -2.90 3.15 -9.20
C PHE A 57 -3.79 4.32 -8.76
N ALA A 58 -3.20 5.40 -8.27
CA ALA A 58 -3.95 6.57 -7.82
C ALA A 58 -4.83 7.17 -8.91
N GLN A 59 -4.34 7.24 -10.15
CA GLN A 59 -5.13 7.72 -11.29
C GLN A 59 -6.33 6.83 -11.62
N GLN A 60 -6.24 5.53 -11.33
CA GLN A 60 -7.26 4.54 -11.67
C GLN A 60 -8.26 4.31 -10.53
N PHE A 61 -7.90 4.68 -9.29
CA PHE A 61 -8.71 4.49 -8.09
C PHE A 61 -8.87 5.80 -7.30
N PRO A 62 -9.67 6.76 -7.78
CA PRO A 62 -9.84 8.07 -7.15
C PRO A 62 -10.50 8.02 -5.76
N GLU A 63 -11.23 6.96 -5.45
CA GLU A 63 -11.91 6.74 -4.16
C GLU A 63 -10.99 6.11 -3.08
N VAL A 64 -9.77 5.74 -3.45
CA VAL A 64 -8.80 5.09 -2.58
C VAL A 64 -7.74 6.10 -2.16
N THR A 65 -7.44 6.17 -0.87
CA THR A 65 -6.34 6.99 -0.35
C THR A 65 -5.09 6.14 -0.25
N PHE A 66 -4.05 6.54 -0.97
CA PHE A 66 -2.75 5.87 -0.98
C PHE A 66 -1.75 6.60 -0.07
N GLN A 67 -1.09 5.85 0.81
CA GLN A 67 0.00 6.32 1.65
C GLN A 67 1.29 5.57 1.26
N PRO A 68 2.13 6.16 0.39
CA PRO A 68 3.41 5.56 0.01
C PRO A 68 4.42 5.66 1.14
N SER A 69 5.40 4.74 1.13
CA SER A 69 6.54 4.76 2.03
C SER A 69 7.79 4.18 1.38
N GLU A 70 8.95 4.74 1.74
CA GLU A 70 10.25 4.38 1.15
C GLU A 70 11.39 4.72 2.12
N CYS A 71 12.51 4.00 2.05
CA CYS A 71 13.71 4.27 2.86
C CYS A 71 14.78 5.06 2.09
N GLU A 72 14.74 5.08 0.76
CA GLU A 72 15.65 5.91 -0.04
C GLU A 72 15.12 7.33 -0.25
N GLY A 73 15.85 8.33 0.27
CA GLY A 73 15.47 9.74 0.13
C GLY A 73 15.29 10.22 -1.32
N ARG A 74 16.10 9.75 -2.27
CA ARG A 74 15.94 10.11 -3.70
C ARG A 74 14.61 9.63 -4.28
N SER A 75 14.22 8.41 -3.91
CA SER A 75 12.98 7.78 -4.32
C SER A 75 11.77 8.53 -3.73
N ILE A 76 11.85 8.98 -2.47
CA ILE A 76 10.85 9.89 -1.86
C ILE A 76 10.67 11.18 -2.69
N HIS A 77 11.75 11.85 -3.08
CA HIS A 77 11.66 13.07 -3.90
C HIS A 77 11.04 12.80 -5.28
N SER A 78 11.33 11.63 -5.86
CA SER A 78 10.69 11.17 -7.11
C SER A 78 9.18 11.02 -6.94
N ILE A 79 8.72 10.35 -5.86
CA ILE A 79 7.30 10.17 -5.56
C ILE A 79 6.60 11.54 -5.45
N VAL A 80 7.16 12.47 -4.68
CA VAL A 80 6.61 13.84 -4.53
C VAL A 80 6.53 14.55 -5.88
N SER A 81 7.57 14.42 -6.72
CA SER A 81 7.60 15.04 -8.05
C SER A 81 6.49 14.49 -8.95
N TYR A 82 6.24 13.19 -8.90
CA TYR A 82 5.14 12.59 -9.66
C TYR A 82 3.76 13.00 -9.13
N ILE A 83 3.58 13.07 -7.80
CA ILE A 83 2.33 13.55 -7.19
C ILE A 83 2.02 14.98 -7.67
N ASP A 84 3.02 15.86 -7.67
CA ASP A 84 2.84 17.24 -8.15
C ASP A 84 2.61 17.31 -9.67
N HIS A 85 3.36 16.53 -10.45
CA HIS A 85 3.23 16.51 -11.92
C HIS A 85 1.83 16.07 -12.36
N TYR A 86 1.28 15.02 -11.75
CA TYR A 86 -0.04 14.47 -12.10
C TYR A 86 -1.19 15.06 -11.26
N LYS A 87 -0.90 15.99 -10.35
CA LYS A 87 -1.88 16.67 -9.48
C LYS A 87 -2.79 15.69 -8.72
N LEU A 88 -2.18 14.64 -8.18
CA LEU A 88 -2.93 13.59 -7.47
C LEU A 88 -3.39 14.08 -6.09
N THR A 89 -4.69 14.00 -5.83
CA THR A 89 -5.30 14.41 -4.55
C THR A 89 -5.53 13.25 -3.60
N ASN A 90 -5.46 12.02 -4.11
CA ASN A 90 -5.70 10.77 -3.38
C ASN A 90 -4.40 10.03 -3.02
N VAL A 91 -3.24 10.67 -3.21
CA VAL A 91 -1.94 10.17 -2.74
C VAL A 91 -1.41 11.12 -1.68
N ARG A 92 -1.07 10.58 -0.51
CA ARG A 92 -0.51 11.33 0.60
C ARG A 92 0.99 11.54 0.40
N VAL A 93 1.54 12.47 1.17
CA VAL A 93 2.99 12.70 1.21
C VAL A 93 3.70 11.39 1.61
N PRO A 94 4.69 10.92 0.83
CA PRO A 94 5.41 9.68 1.14
C PRO A 94 6.11 9.75 2.51
N LEU A 95 6.05 8.64 3.25
CA LEU A 95 6.73 8.51 4.54
C LEU A 95 8.13 7.93 4.35
N TYR A 96 9.07 8.44 5.14
CA TYR A 96 10.37 7.77 5.31
C TYR A 96 10.20 6.60 6.26
N ILE A 97 10.28 5.37 5.74
CA ILE A 97 10.16 4.15 6.54
C ILE A 97 11.25 3.16 6.15
N ASP A 98 12.07 2.82 7.13
CA ASP A 98 12.91 1.63 7.07
C ASP A 98 12.14 0.45 7.68
N VAL A 99 11.70 -0.45 6.82
CA VAL A 99 10.91 -1.62 7.21
C VAL A 99 11.67 -2.59 8.12
N THR A 100 13.00 -2.51 8.18
CA THR A 100 13.81 -3.31 9.12
C THR A 100 13.69 -2.82 10.56
N LYS A 101 13.20 -1.58 10.77
CA LYS A 101 12.91 -1.00 12.08
C LYS A 101 11.53 -1.42 12.56
N PRO A 102 11.32 -1.55 13.88
CA PRO A 102 10.02 -1.93 14.42
C PRO A 102 8.97 -0.86 14.08
N PRO A 103 7.71 -1.25 13.79
CA PRO A 103 6.66 -0.29 13.42
C PRO A 103 6.33 0.78 14.48
N THR A 104 6.76 0.58 15.73
CA THR A 104 6.67 1.60 16.79
C THR A 104 7.54 2.82 16.57
N GLU A 105 8.61 2.69 15.78
CA GLU A 105 9.54 3.77 15.47
C GLU A 105 9.12 4.54 14.21
N TRP A 106 8.09 4.08 13.50
CA TRP A 106 7.63 4.73 12.28
C TRP A 106 6.80 5.97 12.62
N ALA A 107 7.10 7.10 11.97
CA ALA A 107 6.34 8.33 12.09
C ALA A 107 5.04 8.25 11.27
N LEU A 108 4.11 7.42 11.72
CA LEU A 108 2.82 7.20 11.06
C LEU A 108 1.85 8.35 11.36
N PRO A 109 1.04 8.77 10.37
CA PRO A 109 -0.09 9.67 10.62
C PRO A 109 -1.07 9.09 11.67
N PRO A 110 -1.82 9.93 12.41
CA PRO A 110 -2.76 9.46 13.43
C PRO A 110 -3.83 8.47 12.92
N ASP A 111 -4.17 8.56 11.64
CA ASP A 111 -5.13 7.69 10.94
C ASP A 111 -4.54 6.34 10.49
N TYR A 112 -3.22 6.14 10.58
CA TYR A 112 -2.49 4.91 10.23
C TYR A 112 -2.00 4.14 11.48
N GLY A 113 -2.76 4.21 12.57
CA GLY A 113 -2.48 3.50 13.81
C GLY A 113 -2.64 1.96 13.71
N PRO A 114 -2.51 1.25 14.85
CA PRO A 114 -2.73 -0.19 14.90
C PRO A 114 -4.13 -0.57 14.38
N LEU A 115 -4.20 -1.61 13.56
CA LEU A 115 -5.45 -2.14 12.99
C LEU A 115 -6.30 -1.13 12.20
N SER A 116 -5.69 -0.09 11.59
CA SER A 116 -6.42 0.92 10.82
C SER A 116 -6.28 0.80 9.31
N VAL A 117 -5.29 0.05 8.82
CA VAL A 117 -5.02 -0.10 7.39
C VAL A 117 -5.89 -1.20 6.78
N ASP A 118 -6.57 -0.89 5.67
CA ASP A 118 -7.36 -1.88 4.93
C ASP A 118 -6.48 -2.79 4.08
N VAL A 119 -5.55 -2.20 3.32
CA VAL A 119 -4.68 -2.94 2.42
C VAL A 119 -3.24 -2.45 2.56
N MET A 120 -2.32 -3.38 2.75
CA MET A 120 -0.89 -3.14 2.66
C MET A 120 -0.39 -3.72 1.34
N ILE A 121 0.23 -2.90 0.50
CA ILE A 121 0.78 -3.31 -0.78
C ILE A 121 2.30 -3.25 -0.72
N ASN A 122 2.94 -4.25 -1.30
CA ASN A 122 4.38 -4.30 -1.44
C ASN A 122 4.74 -4.84 -2.82
N ILE A 123 5.51 -4.07 -3.58
CA ILE A 123 5.80 -4.37 -4.99
C ILE A 123 7.30 -4.53 -5.19
N ASN A 124 7.73 -5.68 -5.74
CA ASN A 124 9.12 -6.04 -6.07
C ASN A 124 10.13 -6.11 -4.92
N MET A 125 9.79 -5.68 -3.71
CA MET A 125 10.72 -5.61 -2.59
C MET A 125 11.18 -6.99 -2.09
N ILE A 126 10.27 -7.96 -1.90
CA ILE A 126 10.58 -9.25 -1.24
C ILE A 126 11.70 -10.03 -1.93
N HIS A 127 11.84 -9.90 -3.25
CA HIS A 127 12.79 -10.68 -4.03
C HIS A 127 14.20 -10.08 -4.09
N VAL A 128 14.34 -8.80 -3.75
CA VAL A 128 15.61 -8.06 -3.85
C VAL A 128 16.12 -7.58 -2.48
N SER A 129 15.34 -7.81 -1.42
CA SER A 129 15.60 -7.28 -0.08
C SER A 129 16.19 -8.31 0.87
N SER A 130 16.79 -7.81 1.96
CA SER A 130 17.28 -8.65 3.05
C SER A 130 16.15 -9.40 3.76
N GLN A 131 16.49 -10.53 4.39
CA GLN A 131 15.54 -11.27 5.22
C GLN A 131 14.91 -10.41 6.33
N ALA A 132 15.70 -9.52 6.94
CA ALA A 132 15.21 -8.59 7.96
C ALA A 132 14.09 -7.69 7.44
N ALA A 133 14.16 -7.28 6.17
CA ALA A 133 13.14 -6.44 5.56
C ALA A 133 11.84 -7.23 5.29
N VAL A 134 11.96 -8.49 4.85
CA VAL A 134 10.81 -9.39 4.66
C VAL A 134 10.11 -9.66 5.99
N GLU A 135 10.86 -9.97 7.04
CA GLU A 135 10.31 -10.16 8.39
C GLU A 135 9.65 -8.88 8.93
N GLY A 136 10.28 -7.73 8.70
CA GLY A 136 9.75 -6.43 9.05
C GLY A 136 8.39 -6.15 8.40
N LEU A 137 8.25 -6.48 7.11
CA LEU A 137 7.00 -6.33 6.36
C LEU A 137 5.87 -7.14 7.01
N PHE A 138 6.11 -8.42 7.32
CA PHE A 138 5.08 -9.26 7.95
C PHE A 138 4.74 -8.80 9.38
N LYS A 139 5.73 -8.35 10.16
CA LYS A 139 5.51 -7.77 11.49
C LYS A 139 4.66 -6.50 11.42
N ALA A 140 4.92 -5.64 10.43
CA ALA A 140 4.13 -4.44 10.19
C ALA A 140 2.70 -4.77 9.76
N ALA A 141 2.55 -5.72 8.84
CA ALA A 141 1.24 -6.19 8.40
C ALA A 141 0.39 -6.68 9.58
N GLY A 142 0.93 -7.55 10.44
CA GLY A 142 0.22 -8.06 11.62
C GLY A 142 -0.16 -6.99 12.66
N ARG A 143 0.45 -5.81 12.62
CA ARG A 143 0.18 -4.71 13.56
C ARG A 143 -0.74 -3.63 12.99
N LEU A 144 -0.57 -3.31 11.71
CA LEU A 144 -1.25 -2.17 11.07
C LEU A 144 -2.53 -2.57 10.34
N LEU A 145 -2.61 -3.80 9.82
CA LEU A 145 -3.79 -4.27 9.11
C LEU A 145 -4.96 -4.51 10.06
N LYS A 146 -6.17 -4.17 9.61
CA LYS A 146 -7.43 -4.52 10.30
C LYS A 146 -7.50 -6.03 10.53
N SER A 147 -7.90 -6.45 11.74
CA SER A 147 -7.84 -7.87 12.15
C SER A 147 -8.68 -8.83 11.30
N GLU A 148 -9.81 -8.37 10.75
CA GLU A 148 -10.77 -9.23 10.04
C GLU A 148 -10.82 -8.97 8.52
N SER A 149 -10.52 -7.74 8.10
CA SER A 149 -10.64 -7.30 6.70
C SER A 149 -9.32 -6.87 6.08
N GLY A 150 -8.24 -6.84 6.87
CA GLY A 150 -6.94 -6.39 6.43
C GLY A 150 -6.30 -7.36 5.45
N LEU A 151 -5.75 -6.83 4.35
CA LEU A 151 -5.08 -7.64 3.34
C LEU A 151 -3.65 -7.17 3.09
N LEU A 152 -2.69 -8.09 3.14
CA LEU A 152 -1.34 -7.88 2.62
C LEU A 152 -1.26 -8.42 1.19
N ILE A 153 -0.93 -7.56 0.23
CA ILE A 153 -0.74 -7.92 -1.17
C ILE A 153 0.73 -7.74 -1.53
N ASN A 154 1.36 -8.84 -1.93
CA ASN A 154 2.73 -8.85 -2.43
C ASN A 154 2.70 -9.06 -3.95
N ILE A 155 3.25 -8.10 -4.70
CA ILE A 155 3.28 -8.12 -6.17
C ILE A 155 4.73 -8.25 -6.64
N ARG A 156 4.96 -9.13 -7.60
CA ARG A 156 6.22 -9.20 -8.35
C ARG A 156 5.94 -8.77 -9.78
N SER A 157 6.33 -7.54 -10.13
CA SER A 157 6.39 -7.11 -11.52
C SER A 157 7.53 -7.86 -12.21
N LEU A 158 7.18 -8.79 -13.08
CA LEU A 158 8.10 -9.31 -14.09
C LEU A 158 8.27 -8.20 -15.13
N CYS A 159 9.42 -7.54 -15.15
CA CYS A 159 9.78 -6.71 -16.31
C CYS A 159 9.78 -7.64 -17.54
N SER A 160 8.91 -7.35 -18.50
CA SER A 160 9.00 -7.86 -19.88
C SER A 160 10.11 -7.13 -20.62
#